data_AF-A0A7W4NP25-F1
#
_entry.id   AF-A0A7W4NP25-F1
#
_cell.length_a   1.000
_cell.length_b   1.000
_cell.length_c   1.000
_cell.angle_alpha   90.00
_cell.angle_beta   90.00
_cell.angle_gamma   90.00
#
_symmetry.space_group_name_H-M   'P 1'
#
loop_
_entity.id
_entity.type
_entity.pdbx_description
1 polymer ?
#
loop_
_entity_poly.entity_id
_entity_poly.type
_entity_poly.pdbx_seq_one_letter_code
_entity_poly.pdbx_strand_id
1 'polypeptide(L)' 'MTSHPKEKAEQMIKELGAQALAEAEKRYGVALEMLDLKDQGFWLDVIDRIKKH' A
#
# COMPACT_ATOMS: atom_id res chain seq x y z
N MET A 1 -3.74 -39.92 -1.52
CA MET A 1 -4.66 -39.13 -0.67
C MET A 1 -5.16 -37.97 -1.51
N THR A 2 -6.38 -38.07 -2.05
CA THR A 2 -7.02 -36.97 -2.78
C THR A 2 -7.58 -36.00 -1.75
N SER A 3 -7.02 -34.79 -1.65
CA SER A 3 -7.55 -33.74 -0.78
C SER A 3 -9.02 -33.47 -1.13
N HIS A 4 -9.87 -33.37 -0.10
CA HIS A 4 -11.29 -33.13 -0.32
C HIS A 4 -11.46 -31.78 -1.04
N PRO A 5 -12.41 -31.64 -1.97
CA PRO A 5 -12.63 -30.38 -2.69
C PRO A 5 -12.79 -29.15 -1.78
N LYS A 6 -13.33 -29.36 -0.57
CA LYS A 6 -13.44 -28.36 0.49
C LYS A 6 -12.08 -27.87 0.99
N GLU A 7 -11.16 -28.78 1.28
CA GLU A 7 -9.81 -28.44 1.77
C GLU A 7 -9.04 -27.65 0.70
N LYS A 8 -9.18 -28.04 -0.57
CA LYS A 8 -8.59 -27.32 -1.69
C LYS A 8 -9.17 -25.91 -1.84
N ALA A 9 -10.48 -25.74 -1.69
CA ALA A 9 -11.13 -24.43 -1.73
C ALA A 9 -10.68 -23.54 -0.56
N GLU A 10 -10.61 -24.07 0.66
CA GLU A 10 -10.10 -23.35 1.83
C GLU A 10 -8.64 -22.92 1.66
N GLN A 11 -7.81 -23.78 1.07
CA GLN A 11 -6.42 -23.49 0.78
C GLN A 11 -6.27 -22.39 -0.28
N MET A 12 -7.06 -22.45 -1.36
CA MET A 12 -7.08 -21.39 -2.38
C MET A 12 -7.55 -20.05 -1.82
N ILE A 13 -8.56 -20.03 -0.96
CA ILE A 13 -9.03 -18.78 -0.31
C ILE A 13 -7.93 -18.18 0.56
N LYS A 14 -7.21 -19.00 1.33
CA LYS A 14 -6.08 -18.52 2.14
C LYS A 14 -4.95 -17.95 1.29
N GLU A 15 -4.58 -18.65 0.22
CA GLU A 15 -3.51 -18.21 -0.69
C GLU A 15 -3.87 -16.90 -1.40
N LEU A 16 -5.08 -16.80 -1.96
CA LEU A 16 -5.54 -15.59 -2.63
C LEU A 16 -5.74 -14.43 -1.65
N GLY A 17 -6.24 -14.70 -0.46
CA GLY A 17 -6.40 -13.70 0.60
C GLY A 17 -5.04 -13.13 1.06
N ALA A 18 -4.03 -13.98 1.22
CA ALA A 18 -2.68 -13.54 1.57
C ALA A 18 -2.06 -12.66 0.47
N GLN A 19 -2.25 -13.02 -0.80
CA GLN A 19 -1.78 -12.21 -1.94
C GLN A 19 -2.50 -10.86 -2.02
N ALA A 20 -3.81 -10.85 -1.84
CA ALA A 20 -4.62 -9.62 -1.87
C ALA A 20 -4.24 -8.66 -0.75
N LEU A 21 -3.99 -9.17 0.46
CA LEU A 21 -3.55 -8.35 1.59
C LEU A 21 -2.19 -7.69 1.33
N ALA A 22 -1.20 -8.47 0.88
CA ALA A 22 0.13 -7.95 0.58
C ALA A 22 0.12 -6.89 -0.54
N GLU A 23 -0.70 -7.09 -1.58
CA GLU A 23 -0.86 -6.11 -2.65
C GLU A 23 -1.57 -4.84 -2.17
N ALA A 24 -2.58 -4.96 -1.30
CA ALA A 24 -3.24 -3.82 -0.68
C ALA A 24 -2.26 -3.02 0.18
N GLU A 25 -1.51 -3.67 1.08
CA GLU A 25 -0.50 -3.03 1.92
C GLU A 25 0.54 -2.28 1.10
N LYS A 26 1.03 -2.89 0.01
CA LYS A 26 1.97 -2.23 -0.90
C LYS A 26 1.38 -0.98 -1.54
N ARG A 27 0.14 -1.05 -2.05
CA ARG A 27 -0.51 0.10 -2.70
C ARG A 27 -0.82 1.23 -1.74
N TYR A 28 -1.34 0.90 -0.55
CA TYR A 28 -1.67 1.90 0.46
C TYR A 28 -0.40 2.50 1.08
N GLY A 29 0.65 1.72 1.30
CA GLY A 29 1.96 2.21 1.74
C GLY A 29 2.55 3.21 0.74
N VAL A 30 2.61 2.85 -0.54
CA VAL A 30 3.10 3.74 -1.61
C VAL A 30 2.23 5.00 -1.74
N ALA A 31 0.90 4.87 -1.59
CA ALA A 31 0.01 6.03 -1.62
C ALA A 31 0.26 6.98 -0.43
N LEU A 32 0.55 6.44 0.76
CA LEU A 32 0.87 7.23 1.95
C LEU A 32 2.21 7.97 1.78
N GLU A 33 3.24 7.28 1.26
CA GLU A 33 4.54 7.86 0.96
C GLU A 33 4.44 8.98 -0.10
N MET A 34 3.62 8.80 -1.12
CA MET A 34 3.39 9.84 -2.15
C MET A 34 2.68 11.08 -1.59
N LEU A 35 1.74 10.91 -0.65
CA LEU A 35 1.09 12.03 0.03
C LEU A 35 2.09 12.79 0.90
N ASP A 36 2.92 12.08 1.66
CA ASP A 36 3.96 12.68 2.50
C ASP A 36 4.99 13.46 1.67
N LEU A 37 5.45 12.91 0.54
CA LEU A 37 6.35 13.61 -0.39
C LEU A 37 5.73 14.89 -0.97
N LYS A 38 4.43 14.86 -1.27
CA LYS A 38 3.70 16.04 -1.79
C LYS A 38 3.60 17.13 -0.72
N ASP A 39 3.29 16.76 0.52
CA ASP A 39 3.20 17.69 1.62
C ASP A 39 4.58 18.28 1.97
N GLN A 40 5.64 17.48 1.94
CA GLN A 40 7.02 17.95 2.10
C GLN A 40 7.42 18.94 1.01
N GLY A 41 7.10 18.66 -0.26
CA GLY A 41 7.34 19.57 -1.38
C GLY A 41 6.63 20.92 -1.20
N PHE A 42 5.35 20.89 -0.78
CA PHE A 42 4.59 22.11 -0.49
C PHE A 42 5.24 22.97 0.60
N TRP A 43 5.68 22.36 1.71
CA TRP A 43 6.30 23.11 2.80
C TRP A 43 7.66 23.71 2.41
N LEU A 44 8.43 23.02 1.56
CA LEU A 44 9.67 23.56 1.01
C LEU A 44 9.41 24.82 0.17
N ASP A 45 8.40 24.80 -0.72
CA ASP A 45 8.02 25.96 -1.53
C ASP A 45 7.57 27.15 -0.67
N VAL A 46 6.83 26.89 0.40
CA VAL A 46 6.40 27.92 1.37
C VAL A 46 7.60 28.57 2.06
N ILE A 47 8.55 27.77 2.54
CA ILE A 47 9.78 28.28 3.19
C ILE A 47 10.60 29.12 2.20
N ASP A 48 10.73 28.66 0.96
CA ASP A 48 11.47 29.35 -0.08
C ASP A 48 10.87 30.73 -0.41
N ARG A 49 9.54 30.82 -0.40
CA ARG A 49 8.80 32.08 -0.60
C ARG A 49 8.97 33.05 0.57
N ILE A 50 9.01 32.54 1.80
CA ILE A 50 9.27 33.37 2.99
C ILE A 50 10.70 33.92 2.96
N LYS A 51 11.70 33.11 2.60
CA LYS A 51 13.11 33.55 2.58
C LYS A 51 13.43 34.60 1.51
N LYS A 52 12.63 34.69 0.44
CA LYS A 52 12.81 35.63 -0.67
C LYS A 52 12.14 37.00 -0.43
N HIS A 53 11.43 37.15 0.70
CA HIS A 53 10.79 38.39 1.15
C HIS A 53 11.39 38.83 2.48
#